data_AF-A0A6J3JW68-F1
#
_entry.id   AF-A0A6J3JW68-F1
#
_cell.length_a   1.000
_cell.length_b   1.000
_cell.length_c   1.000
_cell.angle_alpha   90.00
_cell.angle_beta   90.00
_cell.angle_gamma   90.00
#
_symmetry.space_group_name_H-M   'P 1'
#
loop_
_entity.id
_entity.type
_entity.pdbx_description
1 polymer ?
#
loop_
_entity_poly.entity_id
_entity_poly.type
_entity_poly.pdbx_seq_one_letter_code
_entity_poly.pdbx_strand_id
1 'polypeptide(L)'
;MMQRAVLLLCWLPLLNHCHAVNPGCSCVVYSSSDKPQGGTFTSPYYPKRYPSNIDCLLYTFIGQPDEIVKLTFHHFNIRRIRSDCVGGDFLKVFLHLETNGVSEYTPWTGVLCGDLHDIPQVLYSSRSTLILELHTQGPPSNATGFFGNFQFINRRLFETDGVLIPGTMCDLEFVSSQSKRQYGRFYSPRYPSSYPKNIRCSYLFRARLKERIRLFFEEISLQKGDLSCLNRADLIRVHDGTDSGAPTIAVLCNQGTEVEVLSTGSDLYVEFVANSEWPGQGFKAMFQFQPLDDAPHPEPDKVVPGAVTGNPKHSVIGPAVSATTSLCDIVFNSDSTKTGIVMSPGYPKPYPPRTHCTYDFQGRGKERVQVVFQDLNLYHSPVVSDTANECEGVDSLVAYVHIDRKKEKIDSFCSGKAARPIMSNGPRLSLEFNGITSSRQSRGFKAVYSFIENFGVTTGRQEAQYPCAFVYNSNETRNGTFASPNYPGLYPRDTECHYFFNGQLNERVHLHFHFFDVEGVSPCEAVSASDFVEFSNYMSRDRKYSRHCGQQKEFDVESDRKFFRVTFKSNGRYDGTGFNASYVFMDEEGNYTTKPPSNASTLKGGMALVMLFASLLLFGRVSL
;
A
#
# COMPACT_ATOMS: atom_id res chain seq x y z
N MET A 1 -75.61 -29.35 -24.91
CA MET A 1 -75.22 -28.15 -24.15
C MET A 1 -74.66 -28.59 -22.82
N MET A 2 -73.38 -28.34 -22.55
CA MET A 2 -72.89 -27.87 -21.24
C MET A 2 -71.38 -27.62 -21.35
N GLN A 3 -70.99 -26.39 -21.05
CA GLN A 3 -69.67 -25.80 -21.20
C GLN A 3 -68.66 -26.36 -20.19
N ARG A 4 -67.42 -26.49 -20.67
CA ARG A 4 -66.21 -26.66 -19.86
C ARG A 4 -65.95 -25.39 -19.05
N ALA A 5 -65.70 -25.53 -17.75
CA ALA A 5 -65.06 -24.50 -16.93
C ALA A 5 -63.73 -25.07 -16.41
N VAL A 6 -62.62 -24.51 -16.93
CA VAL A 6 -61.27 -24.73 -16.41
C VAL A 6 -60.97 -23.55 -15.48
N LEU A 7 -60.82 -23.83 -14.18
CA LEU A 7 -60.38 -22.86 -13.19
C LEU A 7 -58.85 -22.71 -13.28
N LEU A 8 -58.40 -21.60 -13.84
CA LEU A 8 -57.02 -21.12 -13.77
C LEU A 8 -56.81 -20.44 -12.40
N LEU A 9 -56.18 -21.16 -11.47
CA LEU A 9 -55.65 -20.58 -10.23
C LEU A 9 -54.37 -19.81 -10.56
N CYS A 10 -54.50 -18.49 -10.77
CA CYS A 10 -53.37 -17.57 -10.78
C CYS A 10 -52.71 -17.54 -9.40
N TRP A 11 -51.52 -18.13 -9.27
CA TRP A 11 -50.62 -17.88 -8.15
C TRP A 11 -50.02 -16.48 -8.28
N LEU A 12 -50.61 -15.51 -7.58
CA LEU A 12 -49.98 -14.22 -7.33
C LEU A 12 -48.97 -14.37 -6.18
N PRO A 13 -47.71 -13.94 -6.34
CA PRO A 13 -46.78 -13.91 -5.22
C PRO A 13 -47.26 -12.85 -4.22
N LEU A 14 -47.44 -13.25 -2.96
CA LEU A 14 -47.76 -12.37 -1.85
C LEU A 14 -46.56 -11.43 -1.59
N LEU A 15 -46.58 -10.25 -2.21
CA LEU A 15 -45.72 -9.12 -1.84
C LEU A 15 -46.24 -8.55 -0.52
N ASN A 16 -45.60 -8.90 0.60
CA ASN A 16 -45.92 -8.31 1.90
C ASN A 16 -45.55 -6.82 1.88
N HIS A 17 -46.56 -5.96 1.80
CA HIS A 17 -46.40 -4.51 1.85
C HIS A 17 -46.15 -4.08 3.30
N CYS A 18 -44.99 -3.52 3.58
CA CYS A 18 -44.75 -2.86 4.86
C CYS A 18 -45.45 -1.48 4.83
N HIS A 19 -46.08 -1.07 5.92
CA HIS A 19 -46.63 0.27 6.05
C HIS A 19 -45.48 1.28 6.12
N ALA A 20 -45.16 1.91 4.99
CA ALA A 20 -44.22 3.03 4.96
C ALA A 20 -44.81 4.19 5.77
N VAL A 21 -44.00 4.76 6.68
CA VAL A 21 -44.38 5.92 7.51
C VAL A 21 -44.35 7.23 6.70
N ASN A 22 -43.81 7.22 5.48
CA ASN A 22 -43.87 8.33 4.54
C ASN A 22 -44.60 7.95 3.23
N PRO A 23 -45.56 8.77 2.75
CA PRO A 23 -46.43 8.45 1.61
C PRO A 23 -45.75 8.55 0.22
N GLY A 24 -44.42 8.68 0.16
CA GLY A 24 -43.69 8.96 -1.09
C GLY A 24 -43.39 7.74 -1.99
N CYS A 25 -43.44 6.50 -1.47
CA CYS A 25 -43.26 5.28 -2.27
C CYS A 25 -43.76 4.00 -1.56
N SER A 26 -43.79 2.88 -2.30
CA SER A 26 -44.03 1.54 -1.74
C SER A 26 -42.70 0.91 -1.30
N CYS A 27 -42.61 0.53 -0.02
CA CYS A 27 -41.48 -0.21 0.52
C CYS A 27 -41.50 -1.67 0.04
N VAL A 28 -40.44 -2.10 -0.65
CA VAL A 28 -40.31 -3.48 -1.13
C VAL A 28 -39.39 -4.27 -0.21
N VAL A 29 -39.88 -5.42 0.28
CA VAL A 29 -39.10 -6.34 1.10
C VAL A 29 -38.67 -7.54 0.26
N TYR A 30 -37.38 -7.85 0.28
CA TYR A 30 -36.82 -9.08 -0.28
C TYR A 30 -36.31 -9.96 0.85
N SER A 31 -36.85 -11.17 0.96
CA SER A 31 -36.41 -12.19 1.91
C SER A 31 -35.69 -13.32 1.19
N SER A 32 -34.63 -13.89 1.78
CA SER A 32 -33.99 -15.09 1.26
C SER A 32 -34.90 -16.31 1.28
N SER A 33 -35.91 -16.33 2.15
CA SER A 33 -36.96 -17.36 2.16
C SER A 33 -37.81 -17.34 0.89
N ASP A 34 -38.04 -16.16 0.31
CA ASP A 34 -38.88 -16.00 -0.88
C ASP A 34 -38.04 -16.00 -2.17
N LYS A 35 -36.83 -15.45 -2.12
CA LYS A 35 -35.91 -15.32 -3.26
C LYS A 35 -34.48 -15.72 -2.86
N PRO A 36 -34.20 -17.03 -2.69
CA PRO A 36 -32.93 -17.50 -2.14
C PRO A 36 -31.71 -17.21 -3.04
N GLN A 37 -31.91 -17.14 -4.36
CA GLN A 37 -30.82 -16.86 -5.31
C GLN A 37 -30.54 -15.36 -5.49
N GLY A 38 -31.31 -14.48 -4.82
CA GLY A 38 -31.25 -13.04 -5.03
C GLY A 38 -32.17 -12.55 -6.15
N GLY A 39 -31.89 -11.34 -6.66
CA GLY A 39 -32.72 -10.70 -7.66
C GLY A 39 -32.19 -9.35 -8.10
N THR A 40 -33.03 -8.54 -8.73
CA THR A 40 -32.69 -7.18 -9.17
C THR A 40 -33.51 -6.14 -8.42
N PHE A 41 -32.96 -4.93 -8.32
CA PHE A 41 -33.63 -3.78 -7.70
C PHE A 41 -33.35 -2.52 -8.54
N THR A 42 -34.27 -1.56 -8.51
CA THR A 42 -34.21 -0.35 -9.33
C THR A 42 -34.79 0.84 -8.58
N SER A 43 -34.31 2.05 -8.88
CA SER A 43 -35.05 3.25 -8.51
C SER A 43 -36.43 3.28 -9.18
N PRO A 44 -37.41 4.02 -8.62
CA PRO A 44 -38.71 4.18 -9.26
C PRO A 44 -38.61 4.67 -10.71
N TYR A 45 -39.35 4.02 -11.61
CA TYR A 45 -39.41 4.29 -13.06
C TYR A 45 -38.13 4.09 -13.88
N TYR A 46 -37.05 3.55 -13.31
CA TYR A 46 -35.83 3.22 -14.08
C TYR A 46 -36.17 2.41 -15.35
N PRO A 47 -35.58 2.72 -16.53
CA PRO A 47 -34.48 3.66 -16.78
C PRO A 47 -34.92 5.12 -16.99
N LYS A 48 -36.19 5.45 -16.76
CA LYS A 48 -36.68 6.84 -16.80
C LYS A 48 -36.31 7.56 -15.49
N ARG A 49 -36.40 8.89 -15.55
CA ARG A 49 -36.12 9.78 -14.41
C ARG A 49 -36.98 9.42 -13.19
N TYR A 50 -36.35 9.39 -12.03
CA TYR A 50 -37.06 9.17 -10.77
C TYR A 50 -37.88 10.42 -10.38
N PRO A 51 -38.99 10.26 -9.64
CA PRO A 51 -39.80 11.37 -9.14
C PRO A 51 -39.06 12.32 -8.17
N SER A 52 -39.45 13.60 -8.15
CA SER A 52 -39.04 14.54 -7.10
C SER A 52 -39.84 14.36 -5.81
N ASN A 53 -39.30 14.82 -4.68
CA ASN A 53 -39.94 14.80 -3.35
C ASN A 53 -40.24 13.39 -2.83
N ILE A 54 -39.37 12.42 -3.16
CA ILE A 54 -39.38 11.11 -2.53
C ILE A 54 -38.66 11.24 -1.20
N ASP A 55 -39.27 10.72 -0.15
CA ASP A 55 -38.67 10.62 1.17
C ASP A 55 -39.17 9.31 1.80
N CYS A 56 -38.60 8.17 1.42
CA CYS A 56 -39.15 6.88 1.83
C CYS A 56 -38.12 5.75 1.88
N LEU A 57 -38.41 4.77 2.73
CA LEU A 57 -37.74 3.48 2.74
C LEU A 57 -38.13 2.71 1.48
N LEU A 58 -37.17 2.52 0.59
CA LEU A 58 -37.40 1.93 -0.72
C LEU A 58 -37.26 0.40 -0.68
N TYR A 59 -36.19 -0.09 -0.04
CA TYR A 59 -35.89 -1.51 0.01
C TYR A 59 -35.44 -1.99 1.40
N THR A 60 -35.96 -3.16 1.81
CA THR A 60 -35.44 -3.94 2.94
C THR A 60 -35.05 -5.33 2.43
N PHE A 61 -33.78 -5.71 2.60
CA PHE A 61 -33.27 -7.04 2.25
C PHE A 61 -33.02 -7.82 3.54
N ILE A 62 -33.57 -9.04 3.65
CA ILE A 62 -33.53 -9.87 4.85
C ILE A 62 -33.05 -11.28 4.49
N GLY A 63 -31.84 -11.62 4.90
CA GLY A 63 -31.29 -12.97 4.83
C GLY A 63 -31.61 -13.80 6.08
N GLN A 64 -31.21 -15.07 6.06
CA GLN A 64 -31.14 -15.91 7.26
C GLN A 64 -30.05 -15.41 8.23
N PRO A 65 -30.07 -15.82 9.52
CA PRO A 65 -29.10 -15.36 10.51
C PRO A 65 -27.62 -15.61 10.16
N ASP A 66 -27.33 -16.65 9.37
CA ASP A 66 -26.00 -16.98 8.87
C ASP A 66 -25.72 -16.45 7.45
N GLU A 67 -26.59 -15.58 6.94
CA GLU A 67 -26.42 -14.90 5.66
C GLU A 67 -26.10 -13.41 5.85
N ILE A 68 -25.45 -12.85 4.84
CA ILE A 68 -25.30 -11.42 4.63
C ILE A 68 -25.85 -11.05 3.25
N VAL A 69 -26.23 -9.80 3.07
CA VAL A 69 -26.76 -9.25 1.82
C VAL A 69 -25.61 -8.61 1.05
N LYS A 70 -25.44 -8.99 -0.22
CA LYS A 70 -24.57 -8.30 -1.18
C LYS A 70 -25.43 -7.56 -2.19
N LEU A 71 -25.18 -6.27 -2.37
CA LEU A 71 -25.71 -5.47 -3.48
C LEU A 71 -24.59 -5.16 -4.47
N THR A 72 -24.91 -5.19 -5.77
CA THR A 72 -24.04 -4.71 -6.83
C THR A 72 -24.81 -3.71 -7.68
N PHE A 73 -24.29 -2.49 -7.82
CA PHE A 73 -24.81 -1.48 -8.72
C PHE A 73 -24.23 -1.66 -10.12
N HIS A 74 -25.09 -1.70 -11.13
CA HIS A 74 -24.69 -1.71 -12.55
C HIS A 74 -24.93 -0.36 -13.22
N HIS A 75 -25.87 0.41 -12.68
CA HIS A 75 -26.12 1.79 -13.07
C HIS A 75 -26.43 2.60 -11.81
N PHE A 76 -25.85 3.79 -11.72
CA PHE A 76 -26.15 4.72 -10.65
C PHE A 76 -26.00 6.15 -11.18
N ASN A 77 -27.07 6.93 -11.07
CA ASN A 77 -27.13 8.32 -11.45
C ASN A 77 -28.18 9.02 -10.58
N ILE A 78 -27.74 9.65 -9.50
CA ILE A 78 -28.56 10.41 -8.55
C ILE A 78 -28.05 11.85 -8.51
N ARG A 79 -28.97 12.82 -8.56
CA ARG A 79 -28.63 14.25 -8.65
C ARG A 79 -27.68 14.70 -7.54
N ARG A 80 -26.48 15.08 -7.93
CA ARG A 80 -25.47 15.64 -7.03
C ARG A 80 -25.35 17.16 -7.23
N ILE A 81 -25.51 17.94 -6.16
CA ILE A 81 -25.20 19.39 -6.17
C ILE A 81 -23.81 19.64 -5.61
N ARG A 82 -23.43 18.92 -4.55
CA ARG A 82 -22.12 18.99 -3.89
C ARG A 82 -21.54 17.60 -3.74
N SER A 83 -20.20 17.50 -3.63
CA SER A 83 -19.49 16.22 -3.49
C SER A 83 -19.85 15.44 -2.22
N ASP A 84 -20.34 16.13 -1.18
CA ASP A 84 -20.83 15.56 0.08
C ASP A 84 -22.32 15.16 0.03
N CYS A 85 -22.94 15.19 -1.16
CA CYS A 85 -24.37 14.98 -1.39
C CYS A 85 -25.30 16.01 -0.72
N VAL A 86 -24.75 17.04 -0.07
CA VAL A 86 -25.55 18.05 0.65
C VAL A 86 -26.30 18.92 -0.35
N GLY A 87 -27.59 19.13 -0.07
CA GLY A 87 -28.50 19.92 -0.91
C GLY A 87 -28.93 19.24 -2.22
N GLY A 88 -28.40 18.04 -2.52
CA GLY A 88 -28.84 17.22 -3.65
C GLY A 88 -29.80 16.10 -3.25
N ASP A 89 -30.02 15.19 -4.19
CA ASP A 89 -30.72 13.93 -3.94
C ASP A 89 -29.70 12.90 -3.44
N PHE A 90 -30.14 11.93 -2.64
CA PHE A 90 -29.23 10.90 -2.14
C PHE A 90 -29.95 9.60 -1.78
N LEU A 91 -29.20 8.50 -1.86
CA LEU A 91 -29.58 7.20 -1.36
C LEU A 91 -28.90 6.97 -0.01
N LYS A 92 -29.67 6.94 1.07
CA LYS A 92 -29.19 6.63 2.42
C LYS A 92 -29.14 5.11 2.61
N VAL A 93 -28.05 4.63 3.19
CA VAL A 93 -27.73 3.20 3.27
C VAL A 93 -27.51 2.77 4.72
N PHE A 94 -28.16 1.67 5.10
CA PHE A 94 -28.01 1.03 6.40
C PHE A 94 -27.42 -0.37 6.23
N LEU A 95 -26.10 -0.52 6.43
CA LEU A 95 -25.40 -1.81 6.28
C LEU A 95 -25.26 -2.58 7.58
N HIS A 96 -25.36 -1.90 8.73
CA HIS A 96 -24.97 -2.42 10.04
C HIS A 96 -26.16 -2.51 11.00
N LEU A 97 -27.19 -3.24 10.59
CA LEU A 97 -28.42 -3.39 11.36
C LEU A 97 -28.40 -4.65 12.22
N GLU A 98 -28.84 -4.52 13.47
CA GLU A 98 -29.10 -5.63 14.39
C GLU A 98 -30.56 -6.12 14.29
N THR A 99 -31.46 -5.30 13.76
CA THR A 99 -32.90 -5.57 13.62
C THR A 99 -33.35 -5.38 12.17
N ASN A 100 -34.58 -5.81 11.86
CA ASN A 100 -35.16 -5.74 10.50
C ASN A 100 -35.83 -4.40 10.17
N GLY A 101 -35.53 -3.34 10.91
CA GLY A 101 -36.18 -2.04 10.75
C GLY A 101 -35.29 -0.88 11.18
N VAL A 102 -35.67 0.32 10.76
CA VAL A 102 -34.97 1.59 11.04
C VAL A 102 -35.96 2.61 11.61
N SER A 103 -35.43 3.58 12.36
CA SER A 103 -36.12 4.75 12.89
C SER A 103 -35.29 6.00 12.63
N GLU A 104 -35.79 7.19 12.97
CA GLU A 104 -35.01 8.44 12.84
C GLU A 104 -33.71 8.46 13.67
N TYR A 105 -33.60 7.61 14.70
CA TYR A 105 -32.42 7.49 15.56
C TYR A 105 -31.45 6.38 15.11
N THR A 106 -31.83 5.58 14.12
CA THR A 106 -30.98 4.47 13.67
C THR A 106 -29.78 5.03 12.89
N PRO A 107 -28.54 4.75 13.30
CA PRO A 107 -27.37 5.25 12.59
C PRO A 107 -27.29 4.61 11.20
N TRP A 108 -27.09 5.45 10.17
CA TRP A 108 -26.83 5.01 8.80
C TRP A 108 -25.32 4.93 8.53
N THR A 109 -24.94 4.11 7.56
CA THR A 109 -23.54 3.93 7.16
C THR A 109 -23.05 5.13 6.34
N GLY A 110 -23.90 5.68 5.48
CA GLY A 110 -23.55 6.78 4.60
C GLY A 110 -24.67 7.12 3.62
N VAL A 111 -24.39 8.11 2.77
CA VAL A 111 -25.27 8.56 1.69
C VAL A 111 -24.54 8.48 0.35
N LEU A 112 -25.25 8.11 -0.71
CA LEU A 112 -24.71 7.94 -2.06
C LEU A 112 -25.41 8.90 -3.03
N CYS A 113 -24.64 9.60 -3.87
CA CYS A 113 -25.13 10.48 -4.93
C CYS A 113 -24.07 10.60 -6.04
N GLY A 114 -24.44 11.18 -7.19
CA GLY A 114 -23.56 11.27 -8.36
C GLY A 114 -23.71 10.07 -9.27
N ASP A 115 -22.61 9.66 -9.90
CA ASP A 115 -22.56 8.58 -10.87
C ASP A 115 -21.90 7.31 -10.31
N LEU A 116 -21.92 6.22 -11.08
CA LEU A 116 -21.39 4.91 -10.64
C LEU A 116 -19.92 4.94 -10.18
N HIS A 117 -19.10 5.83 -10.74
CA HIS A 117 -17.68 5.97 -10.36
C HIS A 117 -17.46 6.73 -9.05
N ASP A 118 -18.49 7.45 -8.56
CA ASP A 118 -18.43 8.21 -7.32
C ASP A 118 -18.76 7.36 -6.08
N ILE A 119 -19.28 6.14 -6.27
CA ILE A 119 -19.81 5.29 -5.19
C ILE A 119 -19.12 3.92 -5.14
N PRO A 120 -19.18 3.21 -4.00
CA PRO A 120 -18.85 1.79 -3.97
C PRO A 120 -19.83 1.00 -4.85
N GLN A 121 -19.31 0.31 -5.86
CA GLN A 121 -20.14 -0.48 -6.78
C GLN A 121 -20.75 -1.71 -6.10
N VAL A 122 -20.12 -2.21 -5.04
CA VAL A 122 -20.59 -3.37 -4.27
C VAL A 122 -20.72 -2.97 -2.80
N LEU A 123 -21.85 -3.33 -2.19
CA LEU A 123 -22.11 -3.13 -0.77
C LEU A 123 -22.43 -4.48 -0.13
N TYR A 124 -21.96 -4.66 1.10
CA TYR A 124 -22.27 -5.82 1.92
C TYR A 124 -22.90 -5.35 3.23
N SER A 125 -23.92 -6.03 3.71
CA SER A 125 -24.34 -5.88 5.10
C SER A 125 -23.38 -6.60 6.04
N SER A 126 -23.27 -6.13 7.28
CA SER A 126 -22.48 -6.84 8.31
C SER A 126 -23.24 -7.99 8.97
N ARG A 127 -24.56 -8.07 8.74
CA ARG A 127 -25.49 -9.09 9.27
C ARG A 127 -26.55 -9.43 8.21
N SER A 128 -27.63 -10.08 8.60
CA SER A 128 -28.70 -10.54 7.72
C SER A 128 -29.50 -9.42 7.04
N THR A 129 -29.40 -8.17 7.49
CA THR A 129 -30.31 -7.10 7.05
C THR A 129 -29.56 -5.92 6.42
N LEU A 130 -30.11 -5.43 5.30
CA LEU A 130 -29.68 -4.21 4.62
C LEU A 130 -30.89 -3.38 4.23
N ILE A 131 -30.86 -2.06 4.48
CA ILE A 131 -31.96 -1.15 4.14
C ILE A 131 -31.46 0.02 3.27
N LEU A 132 -32.26 0.40 2.27
CA LEU A 132 -32.06 1.56 1.40
C LEU A 132 -33.23 2.54 1.51
N GLU A 133 -32.91 3.81 1.72
CA GLU A 133 -33.88 4.92 1.82
C GLU A 133 -33.52 5.99 0.79
N LEU A 134 -34.47 6.37 -0.07
CA LEU A 134 -34.25 7.32 -1.16
C LEU A 134 -34.83 8.68 -0.78
N HIS A 135 -34.01 9.72 -0.86
CA HIS A 135 -34.41 11.10 -0.67
C HIS A 135 -34.18 11.92 -1.95
N THR A 136 -35.24 12.54 -2.47
CA THR A 136 -35.18 13.41 -3.64
C THR A 136 -35.89 14.72 -3.37
N GLN A 137 -35.38 15.82 -3.92
CA GLN A 137 -35.90 17.16 -3.73
C GLN A 137 -36.44 17.73 -5.05
N GLY A 138 -37.35 18.70 -4.97
CA GLY A 138 -37.79 19.50 -6.11
C GLY A 138 -36.78 20.60 -6.47
N PRO A 139 -36.70 21.06 -7.74
CA PRO A 139 -37.45 20.61 -8.92
C PRO A 139 -36.90 19.29 -9.53
N PRO A 140 -37.64 18.63 -10.44
CA PRO A 140 -37.26 17.34 -11.02
C PRO A 140 -35.84 17.33 -11.62
N SER A 141 -35.08 16.30 -11.28
CA SER A 141 -33.75 16.05 -11.83
C SER A 141 -33.83 15.47 -13.25
N ASN A 142 -32.76 15.63 -14.04
CA ASN A 142 -32.54 14.86 -15.27
C ASN A 142 -31.95 13.47 -15.03
N ALA A 143 -31.65 13.15 -13.77
CA ALA A 143 -31.00 11.90 -13.41
C ALA A 143 -31.95 10.69 -13.53
N THR A 144 -31.43 9.56 -14.03
CA THR A 144 -32.22 8.36 -14.37
C THR A 144 -32.34 7.36 -13.21
N GLY A 145 -31.58 7.55 -12.14
CA GLY A 145 -31.60 6.70 -10.95
C GLY A 145 -30.64 5.51 -11.04
N PHE A 146 -31.03 4.38 -10.46
CA PHE A 146 -30.13 3.23 -10.29
C PHE A 146 -30.76 1.88 -10.63
N PHE A 147 -29.89 0.94 -11.00
CA PHE A 147 -30.22 -0.46 -11.24
C PHE A 147 -29.08 -1.33 -10.73
N GLY A 148 -29.42 -2.45 -10.10
CA GLY A 148 -28.46 -3.40 -9.58
C GLY A 148 -29.07 -4.77 -9.30
N ASN A 149 -28.21 -5.68 -8.85
CA ASN A 149 -28.60 -7.00 -8.39
C ASN A 149 -28.23 -7.20 -6.92
N PHE A 150 -28.98 -8.05 -6.23
CA PHE A 150 -28.72 -8.45 -4.85
C PHE A 150 -28.59 -9.96 -4.73
N GLN A 151 -27.83 -10.42 -3.73
CA GLN A 151 -27.62 -11.82 -3.40
C GLN A 151 -27.56 -12.00 -1.88
N PHE A 152 -27.98 -13.16 -1.39
CA PHE A 152 -27.74 -13.60 -0.02
C PHE A 152 -26.53 -14.53 -0.02
N ILE A 153 -25.55 -14.23 0.82
CA ILE A 153 -24.25 -14.91 0.86
C ILE A 153 -24.05 -15.49 2.24
N ASN A 154 -23.60 -16.74 2.31
CA ASN A 154 -23.28 -17.36 3.58
C ASN A 154 -22.12 -16.60 4.27
N ARG A 155 -22.38 -16.12 5.49
CA ARG A 155 -21.44 -15.36 6.32
C ARG A 155 -20.18 -16.15 6.68
N ARG A 156 -20.26 -17.48 6.75
CA ARG A 156 -19.13 -18.37 7.09
C ARG A 156 -17.98 -18.29 6.08
N LEU A 157 -18.23 -17.77 4.88
CA LEU A 157 -17.18 -17.53 3.88
C LEU A 157 -16.18 -16.44 4.31
N PHE A 158 -16.51 -15.65 5.34
CA PHE A 158 -15.73 -14.53 5.85
C PHE A 158 -15.42 -14.68 7.35
N GLU A 159 -15.51 -15.91 7.87
CA GLU A 159 -15.11 -16.21 9.24
C GLU A 159 -13.58 -16.22 9.37
N THR A 160 -13.09 -15.63 10.45
CA THR A 160 -11.68 -15.64 10.79
C THR A 160 -11.37 -16.92 11.58
N ASP A 161 -10.26 -17.60 11.24
CA ASP A 161 -9.84 -18.84 11.91
C ASP A 161 -9.26 -18.62 13.33
N GLY A 162 -9.04 -17.36 13.72
CA GLY A 162 -8.51 -16.95 15.03
C GLY A 162 -9.53 -17.04 16.16
N VAL A 163 -9.04 -17.10 17.41
CA VAL A 163 -9.89 -17.14 18.60
C VAL A 163 -10.03 -15.74 19.17
N LEU A 164 -11.27 -15.26 19.34
CA LEU A 164 -11.55 -13.94 19.93
C LEU A 164 -11.13 -13.92 21.41
N ILE A 165 -10.35 -12.93 21.81
CA ILE A 165 -9.95 -12.72 23.20
C ILE A 165 -11.20 -12.27 24.00
N PRO A 166 -11.55 -12.96 25.10
CA PRO A 166 -12.72 -12.62 25.90
C PRO A 166 -12.70 -11.16 26.38
N GLY A 167 -13.85 -10.49 26.30
CA GLY A 167 -14.00 -9.09 26.73
C GLY A 167 -13.53 -8.05 25.70
N THR A 168 -13.00 -8.48 24.57
CA THR A 168 -12.59 -7.60 23.46
C THR A 168 -13.61 -7.63 22.33
N MET A 169 -13.63 -6.58 21.48
CA MET A 169 -14.53 -6.54 20.33
C MET A 169 -13.98 -7.29 19.10
N CYS A 170 -12.66 -7.31 18.94
CA CYS A 170 -12.02 -7.78 17.72
C CYS A 170 -10.56 -8.25 17.92
N ASP A 171 -10.10 -8.43 19.15
CA ASP A 171 -8.75 -8.93 19.38
C ASP A 171 -8.72 -10.44 19.21
N LEU A 172 -7.82 -10.93 18.37
CA LEU A 172 -7.80 -12.32 17.91
C LEU A 172 -6.44 -12.94 18.16
N GLU A 173 -6.44 -14.19 18.62
CA GLU A 173 -5.24 -14.99 18.82
C GLU A 173 -5.21 -16.19 17.88
N PHE A 174 -4.06 -16.41 17.25
CA PHE A 174 -3.79 -17.49 16.31
C PHE A 174 -2.62 -18.29 16.85
N VAL A 175 -2.88 -19.52 17.30
CA VAL A 175 -1.86 -20.37 17.93
C VAL A 175 -1.63 -21.61 17.07
N SER A 176 -0.37 -21.80 16.66
CA SER A 176 0.06 -23.04 15.99
C SER A 176 0.02 -24.21 16.96
N SER A 177 -0.55 -25.33 16.51
CA SER A 177 -0.56 -26.59 17.27
C SER A 177 -0.66 -27.78 16.32
N GLN A 178 -0.26 -28.96 16.78
CA GLN A 178 -0.30 -30.19 15.97
C GLN A 178 -1.72 -30.59 15.53
N SER A 179 -2.74 -30.16 16.28
CA SER A 179 -4.14 -30.48 16.02
C SER A 179 -4.90 -29.40 15.23
N LYS A 180 -4.30 -28.22 15.02
CA LYS A 180 -4.89 -27.11 14.27
C LYS A 180 -4.28 -27.00 12.87
N ARG A 181 -5.02 -26.36 11.96
CA ARG A 181 -4.51 -26.02 10.63
C ARG A 181 -3.32 -25.08 10.75
N GLN A 182 -2.28 -25.36 9.97
CA GLN A 182 -1.07 -24.54 9.88
C GLN A 182 -1.27 -23.33 8.95
N TYR A 183 -2.44 -23.18 8.35
CA TYR A 183 -2.81 -22.05 7.51
C TYR A 183 -4.28 -21.71 7.74
N GLY A 184 -4.64 -20.46 7.46
CA GLY A 184 -6.01 -19.99 7.63
C GLY A 184 -6.22 -18.60 7.06
N ARG A 185 -7.39 -18.04 7.34
CA ARG A 185 -7.82 -16.72 6.90
C ARG A 185 -8.18 -15.85 8.08
N PHE A 186 -7.96 -14.55 7.92
CA PHE A 186 -8.41 -13.54 8.85
C PHE A 186 -8.77 -12.27 8.10
N TYR A 187 -9.68 -11.51 8.70
CA TYR A 187 -10.27 -10.35 8.06
C TYR A 187 -10.36 -9.19 9.04
N SER A 188 -10.51 -7.97 8.51
CA SER A 188 -10.94 -6.84 9.31
C SER A 188 -12.34 -7.09 9.90
N PRO A 189 -12.71 -6.46 11.03
CA PRO A 189 -14.04 -6.61 11.60
C PRO A 189 -15.12 -6.22 10.59
N ARG A 190 -16.20 -7.03 10.54
CA ARG A 190 -17.35 -6.89 9.61
C ARG A 190 -17.07 -7.14 8.13
N TYR A 191 -15.85 -7.52 7.73
CA TYR A 191 -15.58 -7.88 6.33
C TYR A 191 -16.59 -8.95 5.85
N PRO A 192 -17.12 -8.84 4.62
CA PRO A 192 -16.76 -7.94 3.52
C PRO A 192 -17.50 -6.58 3.54
N SER A 193 -18.21 -6.27 4.61
CA SER A 193 -18.80 -4.93 4.85
C SER A 193 -17.75 -3.95 5.38
N SER A 194 -18.10 -2.67 5.45
CA SER A 194 -17.21 -1.65 5.98
C SER A 194 -16.87 -1.88 7.46
N TYR A 195 -15.61 -1.64 7.83
CA TYR A 195 -15.18 -1.78 9.21
C TYR A 195 -15.79 -0.70 10.13
N PRO A 196 -15.92 -0.96 11.44
CA PRO A 196 -16.34 0.05 12.40
C PRO A 196 -15.33 1.20 12.51
N LYS A 197 -15.81 2.39 12.90
CA LYS A 197 -14.96 3.53 13.25
C LYS A 197 -14.55 3.53 14.72
N ASN A 198 -13.46 4.23 15.03
CA ASN A 198 -12.88 4.41 16.36
C ASN A 198 -12.54 3.07 17.04
N ILE A 199 -11.93 2.17 16.28
CA ILE A 199 -11.50 0.85 16.78
C ILE A 199 -9.99 0.68 16.68
N ARG A 200 -9.48 -0.16 17.57
CA ARG A 200 -8.14 -0.72 17.51
C ARG A 200 -8.28 -2.22 17.77
N CYS A 201 -7.93 -3.02 16.78
CA CYS A 201 -7.98 -4.48 16.87
C CYS A 201 -6.56 -5.03 16.78
N SER A 202 -6.29 -6.07 17.56
CA SER A 202 -5.03 -6.79 17.54
C SER A 202 -5.20 -8.21 17.02
N TYR A 203 -4.24 -8.68 16.21
CA TYR A 203 -4.17 -10.06 15.74
C TYR A 203 -2.80 -10.60 16.13
N LEU A 204 -2.77 -11.45 17.15
CA LEU A 204 -1.54 -12.02 17.69
C LEU A 204 -1.36 -13.44 17.16
N PHE A 205 -0.29 -13.66 16.41
CA PHE A 205 0.11 -14.96 15.87
C PHE A 205 1.25 -15.52 16.72
N ARG A 206 1.08 -16.74 17.22
CA ARG A 206 2.06 -17.50 18.01
C ARG A 206 2.31 -18.85 17.35
N ALA A 207 3.44 -18.99 16.68
CA ALA A 207 3.92 -20.22 16.09
C ALA A 207 4.64 -21.08 17.12
N ARG A 208 4.90 -22.35 16.79
CA ARG A 208 5.74 -23.21 17.63
C ARG A 208 7.21 -22.84 17.47
N LEU A 209 8.04 -23.34 18.38
CA LEU A 209 9.50 -23.26 18.22
C LEU A 209 9.92 -23.84 16.87
N LYS A 210 10.82 -23.13 16.18
CA LYS A 210 11.27 -23.44 14.81
C LYS A 210 10.19 -23.35 13.73
N GLU A 211 9.11 -22.61 13.99
CA GLU A 211 8.20 -22.12 12.97
C GLU A 211 8.30 -20.59 12.85
N ARG A 212 7.84 -20.08 11.72
CA ARG A 212 7.67 -18.65 11.43
C ARG A 212 6.30 -18.41 10.82
N ILE A 213 5.90 -17.14 10.79
CA ILE A 213 4.57 -16.71 10.39
C ILE A 213 4.68 -15.94 9.09
N ARG A 214 3.98 -16.43 8.09
CA ARG A 214 3.76 -15.72 6.82
C ARG A 214 2.35 -15.18 6.81
N LEU A 215 2.22 -13.87 6.61
CA LEU A 215 0.95 -13.21 6.32
C LEU A 215 0.88 -12.84 4.83
N PHE A 216 -0.29 -12.97 4.25
CA PHE A 216 -0.56 -12.57 2.89
C PHE A 216 -1.87 -11.79 2.83
N PHE A 217 -1.77 -10.47 2.66
CA PHE A 217 -2.93 -9.60 2.45
C PHE A 217 -3.32 -9.66 0.97
N GLU A 218 -4.41 -10.36 0.68
CA GLU A 218 -4.95 -10.48 -0.67
C GLU A 218 -5.49 -9.13 -1.15
N GLU A 219 -6.21 -8.44 -0.26
CA GLU A 219 -6.85 -7.17 -0.54
C GLU A 219 -6.83 -6.28 0.70
N ILE A 220 -6.53 -5.00 0.49
CA ILE A 220 -6.58 -3.93 1.47
C ILE A 220 -7.35 -2.77 0.83
N SER A 221 -8.39 -2.32 1.52
CA SER A 221 -9.26 -1.22 1.12
C SER A 221 -9.64 -0.42 2.36
N LEU A 222 -8.70 0.41 2.82
CA LEU A 222 -8.90 1.36 3.91
C LEU A 222 -9.32 2.73 3.35
N GLN A 223 -9.62 3.69 4.23
CA GLN A 223 -9.91 5.04 3.79
C GLN A 223 -8.76 5.56 2.91
N LYS A 224 -9.10 6.07 1.72
CA LYS A 224 -8.15 6.69 0.80
C LYS A 224 -7.69 8.05 1.32
N GLY A 225 -6.46 8.43 0.99
CA GLY A 225 -5.97 9.78 1.19
C GLY A 225 -4.55 9.91 0.68
N ASP A 226 -3.65 10.50 1.48
CA ASP A 226 -2.28 10.71 1.04
C ASP A 226 -1.54 9.39 0.78
N LEU A 227 -0.59 9.41 -0.15
CA LEU A 227 0.19 8.23 -0.55
C LEU A 227 1.00 7.66 0.61
N SER A 228 1.50 8.53 1.50
CA SER A 228 2.25 8.14 2.70
C SER A 228 1.33 7.59 3.79
N CYS A 229 1.75 6.51 4.46
CA CYS A 229 1.00 5.93 5.57
C CYS A 229 1.21 6.65 6.92
N LEU A 230 2.17 7.58 7.01
CA LEU A 230 2.63 8.15 8.29
C LEU A 230 1.51 8.84 9.11
N ASN A 231 0.51 9.41 8.45
CA ASN A 231 -0.55 10.21 9.08
C ASN A 231 -1.95 9.74 8.72
N ARG A 232 -2.09 8.47 8.34
CA ARG A 232 -3.39 7.90 8.00
C ARG A 232 -4.14 7.60 9.30
N ALA A 233 -5.41 7.97 9.33
CA ALA A 233 -6.28 7.63 10.45
C ALA A 233 -6.54 6.11 10.53
N ASP A 234 -6.54 5.47 9.35
CA ASP A 234 -6.77 4.05 9.19
C ASP A 234 -5.52 3.38 8.61
N LEU A 235 -4.98 2.40 9.32
CA LEU A 235 -3.75 1.71 8.95
C LEU A 235 -3.65 0.34 9.61
N ILE A 236 -2.79 -0.50 9.04
CA ILE A 236 -2.39 -1.79 9.57
C ILE A 236 -0.89 -1.71 9.87
N ARG A 237 -0.48 -1.99 11.11
CA ARG A 237 0.93 -2.17 11.46
C ARG A 237 1.20 -3.64 11.71
N VAL A 238 2.30 -4.15 11.16
CA VAL A 238 2.74 -5.51 11.41
C VAL A 238 4.07 -5.45 12.16
N HIS A 239 4.08 -5.97 13.38
CA HIS A 239 5.22 -5.95 14.29
C HIS A 239 5.81 -7.34 14.42
N ASP A 240 7.14 -7.42 14.38
CA ASP A 240 7.92 -8.65 14.50
C ASP A 240 8.09 -9.07 15.97
N GLY A 241 6.99 -9.40 16.62
CA GLY A 241 6.98 -9.79 18.03
C GLY A 241 5.58 -9.91 18.60
N THR A 242 5.46 -9.78 19.92
CA THR A 242 4.22 -10.07 20.65
C THR A 242 3.29 -8.87 20.85
N ASP A 243 3.77 -7.66 20.61
CA ASP A 243 3.05 -6.41 20.88
C ASP A 243 3.55 -5.26 19.99
N SER A 244 2.98 -4.06 20.21
CA SER A 244 3.29 -2.85 19.44
C SER A 244 4.64 -2.20 19.75
N GLY A 245 5.35 -2.66 20.79
CA GLY A 245 6.72 -2.24 21.09
C GLY A 245 7.77 -2.95 20.23
N ALA A 246 7.40 -4.06 19.59
CA ALA A 246 8.28 -4.80 18.70
C ALA A 246 8.53 -4.08 17.36
N PRO A 247 9.65 -4.35 16.67
CA PRO A 247 9.99 -3.69 15.41
C PRO A 247 8.91 -3.83 14.32
N THR A 248 8.50 -2.73 13.70
CA THR A 248 7.45 -2.70 12.66
C THR A 248 7.94 -3.13 11.28
N ILE A 249 7.56 -4.32 10.79
CA ILE A 249 7.93 -4.83 9.47
C ILE A 249 7.24 -4.06 8.35
N ALA A 250 5.94 -3.79 8.52
CA ALA A 250 5.13 -3.15 7.49
C ALA A 250 4.11 -2.20 8.09
N VAL A 251 3.84 -1.10 7.38
CA VAL A 251 2.73 -0.18 7.64
C VAL A 251 1.93 -0.06 6.35
N LEU A 252 0.67 -0.49 6.40
CA LEU A 252 -0.20 -0.58 5.23
C LEU A 252 -1.39 0.37 5.40
N CYS A 253 -1.73 1.09 4.35
CA CYS A 253 -2.82 2.07 4.34
C CYS A 253 -3.42 2.22 2.93
N ASN A 254 -4.48 3.02 2.80
CA ASN A 254 -5.16 3.27 1.52
C ASN A 254 -5.64 1.96 0.86
N GLN A 255 -5.13 1.64 -0.33
CA GLN A 255 -5.42 0.41 -1.06
C GLN A 255 -4.13 -0.36 -1.32
N GLY A 256 -4.23 -1.69 -1.29
CA GLY A 256 -3.12 -2.57 -1.59
C GLY A 256 -3.63 -3.96 -1.95
N THR A 257 -2.85 -4.67 -2.75
CA THR A 257 -3.14 -6.05 -3.15
C THR A 257 -1.87 -6.87 -3.07
N GLU A 258 -2.01 -8.14 -2.75
CA GLU A 258 -0.92 -9.12 -2.75
C GLU A 258 0.31 -8.76 -1.88
N VAL A 259 0.10 -8.12 -0.73
CA VAL A 259 1.20 -7.78 0.18
C VAL A 259 1.59 -8.98 1.04
N GLU A 260 2.85 -9.39 0.93
CA GLU A 260 3.42 -10.48 1.72
C GLU A 260 4.28 -9.95 2.87
N VAL A 261 4.08 -10.50 4.07
CA VAL A 261 4.91 -10.24 5.25
C VAL A 261 5.38 -11.57 5.83
N LEU A 262 6.67 -11.66 6.15
CA LEU A 262 7.28 -12.85 6.73
C LEU A 262 7.98 -12.46 8.03
N SER A 263 7.59 -13.07 9.15
CA SER A 263 8.24 -12.82 10.45
C SER A 263 9.68 -13.34 10.49
N THR A 264 10.52 -12.79 11.39
CA THR A 264 11.85 -13.36 11.66
C THR A 264 11.79 -14.54 12.63
N GLY A 265 10.78 -14.57 13.50
CA GLY A 265 10.62 -15.56 14.56
C GLY A 265 9.21 -16.15 14.66
N SER A 266 8.91 -16.69 15.84
CA SER A 266 7.66 -17.41 16.14
C SER A 266 6.47 -16.51 16.46
N ASP A 267 6.66 -15.21 16.62
CA ASP A 267 5.62 -14.30 17.07
C ASP A 267 5.46 -13.14 16.09
N LEU A 268 4.21 -12.77 15.82
CA LEU A 268 3.88 -11.65 14.95
C LEU A 268 2.60 -10.97 15.45
N TYR A 269 2.65 -9.66 15.59
CA TYR A 269 1.55 -8.85 16.13
C TYR A 269 1.07 -7.86 15.06
N VAL A 270 -0.20 -7.95 14.69
CA VAL A 270 -0.83 -7.03 13.75
C VAL A 270 -1.76 -6.09 14.50
N GLU A 271 -1.55 -4.78 14.35
CA GLU A 271 -2.44 -3.74 14.86
C GLU A 271 -3.24 -3.13 13.71
N PHE A 272 -4.56 -3.24 13.75
CA PHE A 272 -5.46 -2.51 12.86
C PHE A 272 -6.10 -1.35 13.60
N VAL A 273 -5.82 -0.13 13.17
CA VAL A 273 -6.42 1.10 13.70
C VAL A 273 -7.37 1.67 12.66
N ALA A 274 -8.58 2.04 13.06
CA ALA A 274 -9.53 2.73 12.20
C ALA A 274 -10.19 3.89 12.96
N ASN A 275 -9.76 5.12 12.67
CA ASN A 275 -10.23 6.35 13.30
C ASN A 275 -10.83 7.35 12.29
N SER A 276 -10.95 6.96 11.02
CA SER A 276 -11.55 7.83 10.02
C SER A 276 -13.06 7.93 10.15
N GLU A 277 -13.60 9.03 9.63
CA GLU A 277 -15.05 9.20 9.49
C GLU A 277 -15.65 8.35 8.36
N TRP A 278 -14.83 7.88 7.41
CA TRP A 278 -15.31 7.16 6.23
C TRP A 278 -14.58 5.80 6.10
N PRO A 279 -15.08 4.77 6.80
CA PRO A 279 -14.52 3.43 6.72
C PRO A 279 -14.58 2.86 5.30
N GLY A 280 -13.46 2.24 4.90
CA GLY A 280 -13.39 1.39 3.72
C GLY A 280 -13.93 -0.03 3.97
N GLN A 281 -13.74 -0.92 3.00
CA GLN A 281 -14.16 -2.33 3.10
C GLN A 281 -13.29 -3.14 4.07
N GLY A 282 -12.06 -2.69 4.32
CA GLY A 282 -11.12 -3.34 5.23
C GLY A 282 -10.14 -4.23 4.51
N PHE A 283 -9.81 -5.40 5.08
CA PHE A 283 -8.83 -6.29 4.49
C PHE A 283 -9.24 -7.76 4.55
N LYS A 284 -8.73 -8.52 3.58
CA LYS A 284 -8.80 -9.98 3.50
C LYS A 284 -7.38 -10.53 3.43
N ALA A 285 -7.05 -11.41 4.38
CA ALA A 285 -5.71 -11.92 4.50
C ALA A 285 -5.69 -13.42 4.84
N MET A 286 -4.56 -14.04 4.50
CA MET A 286 -4.24 -15.41 4.83
C MET A 286 -3.02 -15.43 5.75
N PHE A 287 -2.95 -16.44 6.61
CA PHE A 287 -1.74 -16.72 7.39
C PHE A 287 -1.28 -18.16 7.16
N GLN A 288 0.02 -18.38 7.35
CA GLN A 288 0.64 -19.69 7.36
C GLN A 288 1.72 -19.73 8.43
N PHE A 289 1.61 -20.69 9.33
CA PHE A 289 2.70 -21.17 10.16
C PHE A 289 3.52 -22.15 9.32
N GLN A 290 4.78 -21.82 9.07
CA GLN A 290 5.68 -22.65 8.28
C GLN A 290 6.93 -22.97 9.10
N PRO A 291 7.48 -24.19 9.02
CA PRO A 291 8.77 -24.49 9.59
C PRO A 291 9.84 -23.50 9.11
N LEU A 292 10.85 -23.25 9.93
CA LEU A 292 12.11 -22.70 9.44
C LEU A 292 12.70 -23.70 8.44
N ASP A 293 13.38 -23.23 7.39
CA ASP A 293 13.90 -24.07 6.30
C ASP A 293 15.06 -25.02 6.70
N ASP A 294 15.23 -25.28 8.00
CA ASP A 294 16.28 -26.12 8.60
C ASP A 294 15.79 -27.53 8.98
N ALA A 295 14.74 -28.06 8.36
CA ALA A 295 14.36 -29.46 8.61
C ALA A 295 15.47 -30.38 8.04
N PRO A 296 16.20 -31.12 8.89
CA PRO A 296 17.30 -31.96 8.43
C PRO A 296 16.74 -33.12 7.62
N HIS A 297 17.14 -33.26 6.37
CA HIS A 297 17.13 -34.57 5.73
C HIS A 297 18.19 -35.44 6.44
N PRO A 298 17.88 -36.71 6.77
CA PRO A 298 18.83 -37.57 7.47
C PRO A 298 20.05 -37.84 6.58
N GLU A 299 21.23 -37.43 7.04
CA GLU A 299 22.52 -37.83 6.44
C GLU A 299 22.74 -39.34 6.61
N PRO A 300 23.50 -39.94 5.68
CA PRO A 300 24.75 -40.57 6.09
C PRO A 300 25.95 -40.15 5.23
N ASP A 301 26.97 -39.63 5.91
CA ASP A 301 28.42 -39.67 5.67
C ASP A 301 28.99 -39.31 4.28
N LYS A 302 29.68 -38.15 4.18
CA LYS A 302 31.17 -38.03 4.04
C LYS A 302 31.62 -36.61 3.69
N VAL A 303 32.67 -36.17 4.39
CA VAL A 303 33.37 -34.87 4.32
C VAL A 303 34.27 -34.73 3.07
N VAL A 304 34.26 -33.58 2.39
CA VAL A 304 35.42 -32.96 1.68
C VAL A 304 35.27 -31.41 1.67
N PRO A 305 36.34 -30.58 1.81
CA PRO A 305 36.26 -29.13 1.99
C PRO A 305 36.44 -28.30 0.70
N GLY A 306 35.62 -27.26 0.54
CA GLY A 306 35.76 -26.22 -0.48
C GLY A 306 34.56 -25.26 -0.44
N ALA A 307 34.81 -23.97 -0.25
CA ALA A 307 33.81 -22.96 0.11
C ALA A 307 32.60 -22.91 -0.85
N VAL A 308 31.44 -23.37 -0.36
CA VAL A 308 30.11 -23.04 -0.86
C VAL A 308 29.23 -22.82 0.37
N THR A 309 28.87 -21.57 0.66
CA THR A 309 27.91 -21.23 1.71
C THR A 309 26.52 -21.08 1.07
N GLY A 310 25.93 -22.19 0.63
CA GLY A 310 24.59 -22.22 0.04
C GLY A 310 24.15 -23.65 -0.28
N ASN A 311 22.86 -23.95 -0.15
CA ASN A 311 22.32 -25.28 -0.44
C ASN A 311 21.98 -25.39 -1.94
N PRO A 312 22.55 -26.38 -2.68
CA PRO A 312 22.20 -26.61 -4.08
C PRO A 312 20.79 -27.20 -4.23
N LYS A 313 20.06 -26.80 -5.28
CA LYS A 313 18.76 -27.40 -5.62
C LYS A 313 18.97 -28.78 -6.28
N HIS A 314 18.76 -29.86 -5.50
CA HIS A 314 18.71 -31.31 -5.85
C HIS A 314 20.00 -32.17 -5.80
N SER A 315 19.87 -33.36 -5.18
CA SER A 315 20.74 -34.54 -5.33
C SER A 315 19.93 -35.74 -5.86
N VAL A 316 20.27 -36.34 -7.01
CA VAL A 316 19.95 -37.74 -7.34
C VAL A 316 21.00 -38.33 -8.31
N ILE A 317 21.46 -39.54 -7.99
CA ILE A 317 22.29 -40.45 -8.78
C ILE A 317 21.41 -41.16 -9.84
N GLY A 318 21.80 -41.15 -11.11
CA GLY A 318 21.22 -42.03 -12.16
C GLY A 318 21.61 -41.63 -13.59
N PRO A 319 21.81 -42.59 -14.53
CA PRO A 319 22.47 -42.31 -15.81
C PRO A 319 21.54 -41.74 -16.90
N ALA A 320 22.05 -40.70 -17.56
CA ALA A 320 21.80 -40.21 -18.93
C ALA A 320 20.37 -40.30 -19.52
N VAL A 321 19.72 -39.14 -19.78
CA VAL A 321 19.76 -38.39 -21.06
C VAL A 321 18.76 -37.21 -21.01
N SER A 322 19.29 -36.00 -21.24
CA SER A 322 18.64 -34.80 -21.85
C SER A 322 17.59 -33.96 -21.09
N ALA A 323 18.06 -32.91 -20.39
CA ALA A 323 17.73 -31.50 -20.65
C ALA A 323 18.60 -30.58 -19.74
N THR A 324 19.11 -29.50 -20.30
CA THR A 324 20.07 -28.54 -19.73
C THR A 324 19.59 -27.84 -18.44
N THR A 325 19.96 -28.37 -17.27
CA THR A 325 19.99 -27.64 -15.99
C THR A 325 21.45 -27.52 -15.58
N SER A 326 21.91 -26.32 -15.27
CA SER A 326 23.31 -26.10 -14.90
C SER A 326 23.54 -26.54 -13.45
N LEU A 327 24.74 -27.02 -13.15
CA LEU A 327 25.17 -27.43 -11.80
C LEU A 327 25.42 -26.25 -10.84
N CYS A 328 25.03 -25.02 -11.19
CA CYS A 328 25.41 -23.79 -10.46
C CYS A 328 24.22 -23.01 -9.87
N ASP A 329 23.03 -23.60 -9.79
CA ASP A 329 21.89 -22.98 -9.12
C ASP A 329 22.05 -23.04 -7.59
N ILE A 330 22.06 -21.87 -6.92
CA ILE A 330 22.36 -21.75 -5.49
C ILE A 330 21.29 -20.91 -4.79
N VAL A 331 20.90 -21.34 -3.59
CA VAL A 331 20.05 -20.55 -2.68
C VAL A 331 20.87 -20.09 -1.47
N PHE A 332 20.88 -18.78 -1.24
CA PHE A 332 21.45 -18.13 -0.07
C PHE A 332 20.34 -17.75 0.89
N ASN A 333 20.46 -18.19 2.13
CA ASN A 333 19.45 -17.93 3.16
C ASN A 333 20.06 -17.11 4.30
N SER A 334 19.38 -16.05 4.71
CA SER A 334 19.76 -15.21 5.85
C SER A 334 19.78 -15.98 7.19
N ASP A 335 19.14 -17.14 7.23
CA ASP A 335 19.05 -18.08 8.34
C ASP A 335 20.44 -18.64 8.70
N SER A 336 21.25 -18.90 7.67
CA SER A 336 22.59 -19.45 7.82
C SER A 336 23.65 -18.36 7.86
N THR A 337 23.61 -17.43 6.90
CA THR A 337 24.62 -16.37 6.77
C THR A 337 24.00 -15.04 6.36
N LYS A 338 24.28 -13.97 7.11
CA LYS A 338 23.82 -12.60 6.80
C LYS A 338 24.62 -11.92 5.69
N THR A 339 25.82 -12.41 5.39
CA THR A 339 26.68 -11.86 4.33
C THR A 339 27.51 -12.97 3.72
N GLY A 340 27.85 -12.82 2.45
CA GLY A 340 28.70 -13.78 1.75
C GLY A 340 29.15 -13.28 0.39
N ILE A 341 29.70 -14.19 -0.41
CA ILE A 341 30.21 -13.89 -1.74
C ILE A 341 29.52 -14.79 -2.76
N VAL A 342 29.11 -14.21 -3.87
CA VAL A 342 28.61 -14.92 -5.05
C VAL A 342 29.60 -14.70 -6.21
N MET A 343 29.88 -15.77 -6.95
CA MET A 343 30.83 -15.75 -8.06
C MET A 343 30.29 -16.55 -9.23
N SER A 344 30.69 -16.17 -10.45
CA SER A 344 30.48 -17.01 -11.63
C SER A 344 31.26 -18.33 -11.54
N PRO A 345 30.80 -19.41 -12.21
CA PRO A 345 31.50 -20.68 -12.21
C PRO A 345 32.94 -20.56 -12.71
N GLY A 346 33.90 -21.09 -11.94
CA GLY A 346 35.32 -21.09 -12.29
C GLY A 346 36.10 -19.82 -11.93
N TYR A 347 35.45 -18.78 -11.38
CA TYR A 347 36.13 -17.53 -10.98
C TYR A 347 37.36 -17.81 -10.08
N PRO A 348 38.52 -17.15 -10.29
CA PRO A 348 38.78 -16.07 -11.24
C PRO A 348 39.19 -16.52 -12.66
N LYS A 349 39.13 -17.83 -12.95
CA LYS A 349 39.34 -18.34 -14.32
C LYS A 349 38.10 -18.06 -15.16
N PRO A 350 38.23 -18.10 -16.51
CA PRO A 350 37.08 -17.86 -17.37
C PRO A 350 35.94 -18.83 -17.14
N TYR A 351 34.72 -18.30 -17.15
CA TYR A 351 33.51 -19.11 -17.01
C TYR A 351 33.25 -19.96 -18.27
N PRO A 352 32.63 -21.15 -18.14
CA PRO A 352 32.33 -22.01 -19.29
C PRO A 352 31.30 -21.37 -20.25
N PRO A 353 31.35 -21.68 -21.57
CA PRO A 353 30.32 -21.23 -22.50
C PRO A 353 29.00 -21.96 -22.27
N ARG A 354 27.89 -21.35 -22.68
CA ARG A 354 26.50 -21.85 -22.48
C ARG A 354 26.18 -22.13 -21.00
N THR A 355 26.66 -21.27 -20.12
CA THR A 355 26.40 -21.34 -18.68
C THR A 355 25.12 -20.56 -18.37
N HIS A 356 24.19 -21.17 -17.65
CA HIS A 356 23.00 -20.48 -17.13
C HIS A 356 22.85 -20.77 -15.64
N CYS A 357 23.19 -19.83 -14.75
CA CYS A 357 23.11 -20.03 -13.29
C CYS A 357 22.08 -19.10 -12.67
N THR A 358 21.35 -19.61 -11.68
CA THR A 358 20.46 -18.81 -10.83
C THR A 358 21.00 -18.74 -9.40
N TYR A 359 21.03 -17.53 -8.84
CA TYR A 359 21.41 -17.28 -7.46
C TYR A 359 20.25 -16.60 -6.74
N ASP A 360 19.57 -17.33 -5.88
CA ASP A 360 18.39 -16.85 -5.15
C ASP A 360 18.76 -16.47 -3.72
N PHE A 361 18.47 -15.24 -3.33
CA PHE A 361 18.70 -14.71 -1.99
C PHE A 361 17.38 -14.62 -1.24
N GLN A 362 17.34 -15.17 -0.03
CA GLN A 362 16.15 -15.27 0.80
C GLN A 362 16.44 -14.74 2.21
N GLY A 363 15.95 -13.54 2.50
CA GLY A 363 15.96 -12.87 3.79
C GLY A 363 14.69 -13.10 4.60
N ARG A 364 14.64 -12.48 5.78
CA ARG A 364 13.51 -12.53 6.72
C ARG A 364 13.03 -11.14 7.10
N GLY A 365 11.80 -11.01 7.59
CA GLY A 365 11.34 -9.80 8.26
C GLY A 365 11.53 -8.52 7.45
N LYS A 366 12.28 -7.59 8.04
CA LYS A 366 12.64 -6.30 7.44
C LYS A 366 13.85 -6.36 6.51
N GLU A 367 14.52 -7.50 6.41
CA GLU A 367 15.75 -7.59 5.64
C GLU A 367 15.52 -7.31 4.16
N ARG A 368 16.51 -6.67 3.57
CA ARG A 368 16.69 -6.47 2.13
C ARG A 368 18.02 -7.09 1.73
N VAL A 369 18.05 -7.61 0.52
CA VAL A 369 19.27 -8.16 -0.08
C VAL A 369 19.97 -7.02 -0.80
N GLN A 370 21.16 -6.65 -0.34
CA GLN A 370 22.06 -5.79 -1.06
C GLN A 370 23.13 -6.62 -1.75
N VAL A 371 23.43 -6.33 -3.01
CA VAL A 371 24.55 -6.93 -3.74
C VAL A 371 25.47 -5.83 -4.25
N VAL A 372 26.76 -5.94 -3.89
CA VAL A 372 27.82 -5.01 -4.29
C VAL A 372 28.87 -5.75 -5.09
N PHE A 373 29.05 -5.34 -6.34
CA PHE A 373 30.00 -5.95 -7.27
C PHE A 373 31.45 -5.54 -6.93
N GLN A 374 32.34 -6.53 -6.84
CA GLN A 374 33.79 -6.31 -6.69
C GLN A 374 34.52 -6.45 -8.04
N ASP A 375 34.06 -7.36 -8.89
CA ASP A 375 34.60 -7.62 -10.22
C ASP A 375 33.45 -8.02 -11.13
N LEU A 376 33.37 -7.42 -12.32
CA LEU A 376 32.40 -7.74 -13.35
C LEU A 376 33.10 -7.65 -14.71
N ASN A 377 33.54 -8.79 -15.21
CA ASN A 377 34.24 -8.94 -16.47
C ASN A 377 33.58 -10.06 -17.29
N LEU A 378 32.52 -9.68 -18.00
CA LEU A 378 31.80 -10.55 -18.93
C LEU A 378 32.32 -10.34 -20.36
N TYR A 379 32.16 -11.34 -21.20
CA TYR A 379 32.51 -11.27 -22.61
C TYR A 379 31.58 -10.30 -23.35
N HIS A 380 32.15 -9.49 -24.22
CA HIS A 380 31.44 -8.61 -25.14
C HIS A 380 32.02 -8.75 -26.54
N SER A 381 31.18 -8.97 -27.55
CA SER A 381 31.61 -9.04 -28.95
C SER A 381 31.84 -7.62 -29.51
N PRO A 382 32.97 -7.32 -30.15
CA PRO A 382 33.23 -5.99 -30.70
C PRO A 382 32.35 -5.61 -31.91
N VAL A 383 31.51 -6.53 -32.42
CA VAL A 383 30.65 -6.32 -33.59
C VAL A 383 29.27 -5.74 -33.24
N VAL A 384 28.85 -5.84 -31.97
CA VAL A 384 27.54 -5.36 -31.50
C VAL A 384 27.75 -4.06 -30.74
N SER A 385 28.12 -2.98 -31.43
CA SER A 385 28.52 -1.72 -30.80
C SER A 385 27.43 -0.66 -30.67
N ASP A 386 26.25 -0.82 -31.30
CA ASP A 386 25.26 0.27 -31.38
C ASP A 386 23.89 0.01 -30.71
N THR A 387 23.65 -1.17 -30.13
CA THR A 387 22.41 -1.47 -29.39
C THR A 387 22.64 -1.80 -27.90
N ALA A 388 23.82 -1.46 -27.38
CA ALA A 388 24.38 -1.92 -26.10
C ALA A 388 23.68 -1.44 -24.80
N ASN A 389 22.51 -0.79 -24.87
CA ASN A 389 21.84 -0.28 -23.66
C ASN A 389 21.12 -1.38 -22.86
N GLU A 390 20.77 -2.52 -23.46
CA GLU A 390 19.94 -3.54 -22.79
C GLU A 390 20.66 -4.88 -22.52
N CYS A 391 21.96 -4.98 -22.82
CA CYS A 391 22.76 -6.21 -22.67
C CYS A 391 22.10 -7.46 -23.32
N GLU A 392 21.31 -7.28 -24.37
CA GLU A 392 20.63 -8.36 -25.07
C GLU A 392 21.59 -9.11 -26.01
N GLY A 393 21.45 -10.44 -26.08
CA GLY A 393 22.24 -11.29 -26.98
C GLY A 393 23.73 -11.40 -26.63
N VAL A 394 24.16 -10.83 -25.51
CA VAL A 394 25.53 -10.92 -24.98
C VAL A 394 25.54 -11.62 -23.63
N ASP A 395 26.74 -11.96 -23.16
CA ASP A 395 26.91 -12.52 -21.83
C ASP A 395 26.51 -11.48 -20.78
N SER A 396 25.57 -11.86 -19.92
CA SER A 396 24.92 -10.93 -19.01
C SER A 396 24.63 -11.55 -17.65
N LEU A 397 24.57 -10.68 -16.65
CA LEU A 397 24.04 -10.98 -15.32
C LEU A 397 22.84 -10.07 -15.10
N VAL A 398 21.67 -10.65 -14.85
CA VAL A 398 20.42 -9.90 -14.70
C VAL A 398 19.92 -10.02 -13.27
N ALA A 399 19.58 -8.89 -12.66
CA ALA A 399 19.03 -8.83 -11.32
C ALA A 399 17.52 -8.68 -11.36
N TYR A 400 16.84 -9.45 -10.51
CA TYR A 400 15.38 -9.45 -10.41
C TYR A 400 14.90 -9.31 -8.96
N VAL A 401 13.77 -8.64 -8.82
CA VAL A 401 12.97 -8.52 -7.59
C VAL A 401 11.58 -9.08 -7.82
N HIS A 402 10.80 -9.18 -6.74
CA HIS A 402 9.40 -9.56 -6.81
C HIS A 402 8.54 -8.33 -6.48
N ILE A 403 7.78 -7.87 -7.47
CA ILE A 403 6.76 -6.80 -7.33
C ILE A 403 5.43 -7.45 -7.67
N ASP A 404 4.44 -7.36 -6.77
CA ASP A 404 3.14 -8.02 -6.94
C ASP A 404 3.27 -9.50 -7.38
N ARG A 405 4.20 -10.23 -6.72
CA ARG A 405 4.57 -11.64 -7.00
C ARG A 405 5.11 -11.92 -8.40
N LYS A 406 5.26 -10.91 -9.25
CA LYS A 406 5.90 -11.02 -10.55
C LYS A 406 7.38 -10.74 -10.41
N LYS A 407 8.16 -11.55 -11.13
CA LYS A 407 9.59 -11.36 -11.23
C LYS A 407 9.85 -10.17 -12.15
N GLU A 408 10.26 -9.05 -11.56
CA GLU A 408 10.54 -7.80 -12.27
C GLU A 408 12.04 -7.57 -12.37
N LYS A 409 12.50 -7.12 -13.53
CA LYS A 409 13.91 -6.81 -13.79
C LYS A 409 14.28 -5.49 -13.11
N ILE A 410 15.34 -5.51 -12.29
CA ILE A 410 15.98 -4.30 -11.77
C ILE A 410 16.91 -3.74 -12.83
N ASP A 411 17.93 -4.52 -13.18
CA ASP A 411 18.96 -4.10 -14.13
C ASP A 411 19.64 -5.31 -14.80
N SER A 412 20.24 -5.06 -15.97
CA SER A 412 21.09 -5.99 -16.72
C SER A 412 22.54 -5.50 -16.71
N PHE A 413 23.46 -6.38 -16.35
CA PHE A 413 24.90 -6.11 -16.28
C PHE A 413 25.66 -6.87 -17.37
N CYS A 414 26.45 -6.15 -18.16
CA CYS A 414 27.35 -6.70 -19.17
C CYS A 414 28.66 -5.88 -19.20
N SER A 415 29.66 -6.34 -19.97
CA SER A 415 30.97 -5.67 -20.05
C SER A 415 30.83 -4.21 -20.49
N GLY A 416 31.46 -3.28 -19.77
CA GLY A 416 31.45 -1.84 -20.07
C GLY A 416 30.36 -1.03 -19.36
N LYS A 417 29.36 -1.68 -18.74
CA LYS A 417 28.37 -1.00 -17.89
C LYS A 417 28.90 -0.86 -16.46
N ALA A 418 28.71 0.31 -15.85
CA ALA A 418 29.12 0.55 -14.47
C ALA A 418 28.37 -0.38 -13.50
N ALA A 419 29.11 -1.16 -12.71
CA ALA A 419 28.55 -2.08 -11.73
C ALA A 419 28.15 -1.30 -10.46
N ARG A 420 26.87 -0.92 -10.38
CA ARG A 420 26.31 -0.21 -9.23
C ARG A 420 25.77 -1.20 -8.19
N PRO A 421 25.72 -0.84 -6.89
CA PRO A 421 25.02 -1.63 -5.90
C PRO A 421 23.55 -1.81 -6.27
N ILE A 422 22.99 -2.99 -6.01
CA ILE A 422 21.56 -3.28 -6.17
C ILE A 422 20.96 -3.65 -4.82
N MET A 423 19.68 -3.35 -4.65
CA MET A 423 18.94 -3.68 -3.43
C MET A 423 17.53 -4.14 -3.78
N SER A 424 17.05 -5.17 -3.09
CA SER A 424 15.66 -5.61 -3.22
C SER A 424 14.67 -4.67 -2.53
N ASN A 425 13.43 -4.66 -3.02
CA ASN A 425 12.27 -4.02 -2.38
C ASN A 425 11.74 -4.80 -1.15
N GLY A 426 12.13 -6.07 -1.01
CA GLY A 426 11.71 -6.98 0.04
C GLY A 426 12.80 -7.98 0.44
N PRO A 427 12.46 -9.09 1.10
CA PRO A 427 13.44 -10.08 1.56
C PRO A 427 14.01 -10.96 0.43
N ARG A 428 13.64 -10.76 -0.84
CA ARG A 428 14.06 -11.64 -1.94
C ARG A 428 14.69 -10.88 -3.08
N LEU A 429 15.75 -11.48 -3.63
CA LEU A 429 16.44 -11.04 -4.85
C LEU A 429 16.90 -12.28 -5.60
N SER A 430 16.87 -12.24 -6.94
CA SER A 430 17.45 -13.30 -7.77
C SER A 430 18.44 -12.69 -8.75
N LEU A 431 19.59 -13.33 -8.91
CA LEU A 431 20.53 -13.04 -9.99
C LEU A 431 20.52 -14.19 -11.00
N GLU A 432 20.42 -13.87 -12.28
CA GLU A 432 20.52 -14.85 -13.36
C GLU A 432 21.73 -14.54 -14.23
N PHE A 433 22.69 -15.45 -14.26
CA PHE A 433 23.86 -15.35 -15.13
C PHE A 433 23.63 -16.16 -16.39
N ASN A 434 23.75 -15.52 -17.55
CA ASN A 434 23.67 -16.14 -18.86
C ASN A 434 24.97 -15.91 -19.65
N GLY A 435 25.89 -16.88 -19.60
CA GLY A 435 27.11 -16.91 -20.38
C GLY A 435 26.90 -17.66 -21.69
N ILE A 436 26.49 -16.97 -22.75
CA ILE A 436 26.18 -17.54 -24.07
C ILE A 436 27.48 -18.00 -24.73
N THR A 437 28.45 -17.08 -24.78
CA THR A 437 29.79 -17.31 -25.32
C THR A 437 30.76 -17.48 -24.16
N SER A 438 31.97 -17.98 -24.42
CA SER A 438 33.06 -17.92 -23.44
C SER A 438 34.32 -17.47 -24.15
N SER A 439 35.06 -16.59 -23.50
CA SER A 439 36.37 -16.12 -23.94
C SER A 439 37.42 -16.52 -22.91
N ARG A 440 38.63 -16.85 -23.36
CA ARG A 440 39.78 -17.16 -22.49
C ARG A 440 40.19 -16.00 -21.57
N GLN A 441 39.64 -14.80 -21.77
CA GLN A 441 40.01 -13.60 -21.02
C GLN A 441 38.91 -13.10 -20.07
N SER A 442 37.67 -13.56 -20.21
CA SER A 442 36.53 -13.08 -19.42
C SER A 442 36.43 -13.83 -18.11
N ARG A 443 36.93 -13.22 -17.03
CA ARG A 443 37.03 -13.84 -15.68
C ARG A 443 35.67 -14.12 -15.04
N GLY A 444 34.60 -13.47 -15.51
CA GLY A 444 33.27 -13.57 -14.93
C GLY A 444 33.03 -12.50 -13.87
N PHE A 445 32.29 -12.82 -12.81
CA PHE A 445 31.92 -11.85 -11.78
C PHE A 445 32.20 -12.36 -10.36
N LYS A 446 32.40 -11.40 -9.47
CA LYS A 446 32.45 -11.58 -8.01
C LYS A 446 31.69 -10.44 -7.36
N ALA A 447 30.70 -10.77 -6.52
CA ALA A 447 29.93 -9.80 -5.76
C ALA A 447 29.77 -10.23 -4.31
N VAL A 448 29.69 -9.26 -3.40
CA VAL A 448 29.35 -9.47 -1.99
C VAL A 448 27.85 -9.25 -1.85
N TYR A 449 27.17 -10.19 -1.21
CA TYR A 449 25.76 -10.01 -0.84
C TYR A 449 25.65 -9.81 0.67
N SER A 450 24.65 -9.05 1.10
CA SER A 450 24.33 -8.83 2.51
C SER A 450 22.81 -8.73 2.70
N PHE A 451 22.31 -9.36 3.75
CA PHE A 451 20.95 -9.19 4.26
C PHE A 451 20.97 -8.08 5.31
N ILE A 452 20.38 -6.93 5.00
CA ILE A 452 20.46 -5.72 5.82
C ILE A 452 19.08 -5.13 6.09
N GLU A 453 18.92 -4.48 7.24
CA GLU A 453 17.65 -3.84 7.64
C GLU A 453 17.69 -2.30 7.57
N ASN A 454 18.89 -1.73 7.43
CA ASN A 454 19.10 -0.28 7.42
C ASN A 454 19.03 0.34 6.02
N PHE A 455 18.50 -0.38 5.01
CA PHE A 455 18.31 0.13 3.65
C PHE A 455 19.61 0.66 2.98
N GLY A 456 20.79 0.28 3.48
CA GLY A 456 22.08 0.80 3.04
C GLY A 456 22.37 2.23 3.53
N VAL A 457 21.51 2.81 4.36
CA VAL A 457 21.71 4.10 5.02
C VAL A 457 22.53 3.89 6.29
N THR A 458 23.71 4.48 6.34
CA THR A 458 24.68 4.29 7.44
C THR A 458 24.75 5.48 8.40
N THR A 459 23.98 6.54 8.15
CA THR A 459 23.92 7.75 8.97
C THR A 459 22.58 7.86 9.72
N GLY A 460 22.60 8.60 10.83
CA GLY A 460 21.45 8.74 11.73
C GLY A 460 21.15 7.47 12.54
N ARG A 461 20.22 7.58 13.47
CA ARG A 461 19.73 6.46 14.29
C ARG A 461 18.47 5.86 13.65
N GLN A 462 18.49 4.58 13.32
CA GLN A 462 17.31 3.91 12.75
C GLN A 462 16.18 3.79 13.81
N GLU A 463 14.95 4.09 13.42
CA GLU A 463 13.77 4.04 14.29
C GLU A 463 12.95 2.77 14.04
N ALA A 464 12.88 1.89 15.06
CA ALA A 464 12.32 0.55 14.93
C ALA A 464 10.79 0.53 14.73
N GLN A 465 10.11 1.61 15.12
CA GLN A 465 8.65 1.77 14.97
C GLN A 465 8.20 1.97 13.53
N TYR A 466 9.13 2.24 12.61
CA TYR A 466 8.85 2.35 11.18
C TYR A 466 9.59 1.25 10.40
N PRO A 467 9.09 0.87 9.21
CA PRO A 467 9.84 -0.02 8.32
C PRO A 467 11.17 0.59 7.91
N CYS A 468 11.16 1.86 7.50
CA CYS A 468 12.35 2.63 7.14
C CYS A 468 12.25 4.06 7.69
N ALA A 469 12.99 4.35 8.77
CA ALA A 469 13.13 5.71 9.24
C ALA A 469 14.46 5.94 9.97
N PHE A 470 15.02 7.13 9.81
CA PHE A 470 16.29 7.55 10.41
C PHE A 470 16.14 8.88 11.12
N VAL A 471 16.66 8.98 12.33
CA VAL A 471 16.56 10.15 13.20
C VAL A 471 17.93 10.82 13.30
N TYR A 472 17.95 12.13 13.15
CA TYR A 472 19.11 13.00 13.28
C TYR A 472 18.79 14.04 14.33
N ASN A 473 19.52 14.04 15.44
CA ASN A 473 19.29 14.97 16.54
C ASN A 473 20.45 15.95 16.66
N SER A 474 20.13 17.25 16.81
CA SER A 474 21.15 18.30 16.94
C SER A 474 22.00 18.17 18.21
N ASN A 475 21.47 17.52 19.26
CA ASN A 475 22.21 17.23 20.49
C ASN A 475 23.33 16.19 20.30
N GLU A 476 23.26 15.35 19.26
CA GLU A 476 24.28 14.36 18.91
C GLU A 476 25.29 14.99 17.94
N THR A 477 24.80 15.53 16.83
CA THR A 477 25.61 16.17 15.79
C THR A 477 24.87 17.33 15.13
N ARG A 478 25.51 18.51 15.06
CA ARG A 478 24.90 19.70 14.44
C ARG A 478 24.95 19.69 12.90
N ASN A 479 25.72 18.81 12.28
CA ASN A 479 25.77 18.64 10.83
C ASN A 479 26.13 17.21 10.45
N GLY A 480 25.91 16.87 9.18
CA GLY A 480 26.27 15.57 8.64
C GLY A 480 25.71 15.35 7.24
N THR A 481 25.65 14.08 6.83
CA THR A 481 25.10 13.67 5.53
C THR A 481 24.01 12.62 5.68
N PHE A 482 23.15 12.55 4.67
CA PHE A 482 22.14 11.50 4.52
C PHE A 482 21.90 11.25 3.02
N ALA A 483 21.47 10.04 2.69
CA ALA A 483 21.25 9.63 1.31
C ALA A 483 20.02 8.74 1.22
N SER A 484 19.50 8.59 -0.01
CA SER A 484 18.44 7.63 -0.29
C SER A 484 18.90 6.19 -0.02
N PRO A 485 17.97 5.25 0.18
CA PRO A 485 18.30 3.84 0.27
C PRO A 485 19.20 3.37 -0.88
N ASN A 486 20.16 2.49 -0.57
CA ASN A 486 21.12 1.90 -1.50
C ASN A 486 22.03 2.86 -2.29
N TYR A 487 22.03 4.17 -2.02
CA TYR A 487 22.92 5.12 -2.70
C TYR A 487 24.41 4.73 -2.55
N PRO A 488 25.26 4.79 -3.61
CA PRO A 488 25.05 5.33 -4.96
C PRO A 488 24.49 4.33 -5.99
N GLY A 489 23.86 3.25 -5.52
CA GLY A 489 23.11 2.30 -6.33
C GLY A 489 21.68 2.77 -6.64
N LEU A 490 20.93 1.92 -7.34
CA LEU A 490 19.50 2.18 -7.58
C LEU A 490 18.72 2.02 -6.28
N TYR A 491 17.85 2.97 -5.94
CA TYR A 491 16.98 2.79 -4.77
C TYR A 491 15.98 1.65 -5.01
N PRO A 492 15.55 0.94 -3.97
CA PRO A 492 14.55 -0.11 -4.08
C PRO A 492 13.17 0.48 -4.41
N ARG A 493 12.44 -0.23 -5.27
CA ARG A 493 11.03 0.01 -5.59
C ARG A 493 10.12 -0.24 -4.38
N ASP A 494 8.88 0.24 -4.43
CA ASP A 494 7.85 0.12 -3.38
C ASP A 494 8.36 0.42 -1.96
N THR A 495 9.21 1.44 -1.85
CA THR A 495 9.89 1.78 -0.59
C THR A 495 9.51 3.19 -0.15
N GLU A 496 9.12 3.30 1.12
CA GLU A 496 8.89 4.59 1.76
C GLU A 496 9.83 4.73 2.96
N CYS A 497 10.68 5.75 2.93
CA CYS A 497 11.68 6.04 3.94
C CYS A 497 11.55 7.46 4.48
N HIS A 498 11.64 7.61 5.80
CA HIS A 498 11.55 8.90 6.48
C HIS A 498 12.86 9.30 7.14
N TYR A 499 13.23 10.57 7.04
CA TYR A 499 14.38 11.17 7.73
C TYR A 499 13.85 12.27 8.64
N PHE A 500 14.03 12.12 9.95
CA PHE A 500 13.54 13.04 10.96
C PHE A 500 14.70 13.84 11.55
N PHE A 501 14.70 15.14 11.34
CA PHE A 501 15.68 16.08 11.87
C PHE A 501 15.08 16.82 13.06
N ASN A 502 15.67 16.62 14.24
CA ASN A 502 15.22 17.21 15.50
C ASN A 502 16.27 18.20 16.04
N GLY A 503 16.01 19.49 15.83
CA GLY A 503 16.77 20.59 16.41
C GLY A 503 16.29 21.00 17.81
N GLN A 504 17.05 21.89 18.43
CA GLN A 504 16.74 22.58 19.67
C GLN A 504 15.77 23.76 19.45
N LEU A 505 15.30 24.39 20.53
CA LEU A 505 14.18 25.35 20.51
C LEU A 505 14.33 26.50 19.49
N ASN A 506 15.56 26.94 19.24
CA ASN A 506 15.88 28.06 18.34
C ASN A 506 16.70 27.61 17.13
N GLU A 507 16.60 26.34 16.74
CA GLU A 507 17.30 25.86 15.55
C GLU A 507 16.36 25.70 14.36
N ARG A 508 16.92 25.83 13.16
CA ARG A 508 16.33 25.41 11.89
C ARG A 508 17.25 24.43 11.21
N VAL A 509 16.69 23.64 10.31
CA VAL A 509 17.39 22.61 9.55
C VAL A 509 17.57 23.12 8.13
N HIS A 510 18.80 23.19 7.68
CA HIS A 510 19.13 23.46 6.29
C HIS A 510 19.67 22.19 5.65
N LEU A 511 19.06 21.80 4.54
CA LEU A 511 19.42 20.63 3.75
C LEU A 511 19.96 21.10 2.40
N HIS A 512 21.11 20.56 2.00
CA HIS A 512 21.71 20.80 0.69
C HIS A 512 21.84 19.47 -0.06
N PHE A 513 21.17 19.35 -1.20
CA PHE A 513 21.21 18.17 -2.05
C PHE A 513 22.33 18.31 -3.08
N HIS A 514 23.38 17.49 -2.94
CA HIS A 514 24.54 17.46 -3.84
C HIS A 514 24.29 16.65 -5.12
N PHE A 515 23.34 15.71 -5.04
CA PHE A 515 22.95 14.85 -6.15
C PHE A 515 21.48 14.45 -6.00
N PHE A 516 20.73 14.48 -7.10
CA PHE A 516 19.30 14.14 -7.10
C PHE A 516 18.85 13.52 -8.44
N ASP A 517 18.42 12.26 -8.39
CA ASP A 517 17.96 11.42 -9.50
C ASP A 517 16.84 10.50 -9.00
N VAL A 518 15.63 11.05 -8.87
CA VAL A 518 14.42 10.33 -8.44
C VAL A 518 13.49 10.20 -9.63
N GLU A 519 12.92 9.01 -9.88
CA GLU A 519 12.12 8.79 -11.08
C GLU A 519 10.84 9.61 -11.05
N GLY A 520 10.43 10.14 -12.20
CA GLY A 520 9.15 10.80 -12.30
C GLY A 520 9.15 12.03 -13.19
N VAL A 521 7.95 12.56 -13.34
CA VAL A 521 7.66 13.75 -14.15
C VAL A 521 7.00 14.79 -13.26
N SER A 522 7.54 16.01 -13.29
CA SER A 522 6.97 17.13 -12.55
C SER A 522 5.63 17.58 -13.16
N PRO A 523 4.58 17.84 -12.36
CA PRO A 523 4.53 17.74 -10.89
C PRO A 523 4.37 16.29 -10.41
N CYS A 524 5.22 15.90 -9.44
CA CYS A 524 5.41 14.54 -8.94
C CYS A 524 4.27 14.13 -7.99
N GLU A 525 3.07 13.99 -8.53
CA GLU A 525 1.84 13.76 -7.78
C GLU A 525 1.29 12.35 -8.01
N ALA A 526 0.28 11.96 -7.24
CA ALA A 526 -0.34 10.63 -7.36
C ALA A 526 -0.82 10.31 -8.78
N VAL A 527 -1.22 11.33 -9.55
CA VAL A 527 -1.70 11.19 -10.94
C VAL A 527 -0.57 10.87 -11.91
N SER A 528 0.64 11.39 -11.69
CA SER A 528 1.80 11.09 -12.54
C SER A 528 2.43 9.74 -12.21
N ALA A 529 1.97 9.09 -11.12
CA ALA A 529 2.55 7.87 -10.58
C ALA A 529 4.07 7.96 -10.37
N SER A 530 4.59 9.18 -10.15
CA SER A 530 6.02 9.44 -9.99
C SER A 530 6.49 9.09 -8.59
N ASP A 531 7.76 8.70 -8.48
CA ASP A 531 8.45 8.69 -7.22
C ASP A 531 8.67 10.13 -6.74
N PHE A 532 8.87 10.31 -5.44
CA PHE A 532 9.06 11.66 -4.92
C PHE A 532 9.87 11.73 -3.64
N VAL A 533 10.45 12.92 -3.45
CA VAL A 533 10.91 13.41 -2.16
C VAL A 533 10.01 14.58 -1.74
N GLU A 534 9.48 14.52 -0.53
CA GLU A 534 8.70 15.61 0.07
C GLU A 534 9.28 16.06 1.42
N PHE A 535 9.04 17.33 1.74
CA PHE A 535 9.56 17.99 2.93
C PHE A 535 8.42 18.47 3.82
N SER A 536 8.61 18.45 5.13
CA SER A 536 7.58 18.91 6.08
C SER A 536 8.14 19.44 7.38
N ASN A 537 7.59 20.55 7.86
CA ASN A 537 7.82 21.08 9.22
C ASN A 537 7.00 20.35 10.30
N TYR A 538 6.23 19.33 9.94
CA TYR A 538 5.35 18.59 10.83
C TYR A 538 5.49 17.08 10.61
N MET A 539 5.05 16.28 11.58
CA MET A 539 4.88 14.84 11.34
C MET A 539 3.86 14.58 10.21
N SER A 540 2.86 15.45 10.07
CA SER A 540 1.91 15.48 8.96
C SER A 540 2.50 16.02 7.66
N ARG A 541 1.78 15.88 6.54
CA ARG A 541 2.15 16.56 5.28
C ARG A 541 2.08 18.08 5.47
N ASP A 542 3.13 18.78 5.07
CA ASP A 542 3.15 20.23 4.93
C ASP A 542 2.84 20.59 3.48
N ARG A 543 1.85 21.46 3.25
CA ARG A 543 1.46 21.89 1.89
C ARG A 543 2.37 23.00 1.36
N LYS A 544 3.27 23.54 2.19
CA LYS A 544 4.22 24.58 1.81
C LYS A 544 5.23 24.10 0.78
N TYR A 545 5.74 22.88 0.91
CA TYR A 545 6.75 22.32 0.02
C TYR A 545 6.11 21.47 -1.07
N SER A 546 6.53 21.68 -2.31
CA SER A 546 6.20 20.80 -3.43
C SER A 546 6.96 19.48 -3.34
N ARG A 547 6.45 18.45 -4.01
CA ARG A 547 7.18 17.19 -4.23
C ARG A 547 8.26 17.38 -5.29
N HIS A 548 9.41 16.72 -5.09
CA HIS A 548 10.55 16.73 -6.00
C HIS A 548 10.76 15.35 -6.62
N CYS A 549 10.99 15.32 -7.92
CA CYS A 549 11.37 14.15 -8.73
C CYS A 549 12.13 14.63 -9.97
N GLY A 550 12.50 13.70 -10.83
CA GLY A 550 13.39 13.92 -11.97
C GLY A 550 14.85 14.09 -11.55
N GLN A 551 15.69 14.36 -12.55
CA GLN A 551 17.10 14.70 -12.34
C GLN A 551 17.25 16.20 -12.07
N GLN A 552 17.92 16.54 -10.97
CA GLN A 552 18.20 17.92 -10.57
C GLN A 552 19.68 18.07 -10.21
N LYS A 553 20.27 19.23 -10.52
CA LYS A 553 21.71 19.47 -10.35
C LYS A 553 22.09 19.54 -8.86
N GLU A 554 21.61 20.56 -8.17
CA GLU A 554 21.82 20.82 -6.75
C GLU A 554 20.75 21.81 -6.27
N PHE A 555 20.28 21.70 -5.04
CA PHE A 555 19.31 22.63 -4.45
C PHE A 555 19.27 22.55 -2.93
N ASP A 556 18.75 23.62 -2.32
CA ASP A 556 18.64 23.77 -0.87
C ASP A 556 17.18 23.77 -0.42
N VAL A 557 16.93 23.24 0.78
CA VAL A 557 15.63 23.31 1.44
C VAL A 557 15.81 23.59 2.93
N GLU A 558 15.08 24.59 3.43
CA GLU A 558 15.13 24.99 4.84
C GLU A 558 13.81 24.76 5.55
N SER A 559 13.91 24.31 6.80
CA SER A 559 12.77 24.22 7.73
C SER A 559 12.43 25.59 8.32
N ASP A 560 11.17 25.76 8.72
CA ASP A 560 10.70 26.97 9.42
C ASP A 560 11.03 26.93 10.92
N ARG A 561 11.25 25.73 11.47
CA ARG A 561 11.40 25.48 12.90
C ARG A 561 12.37 24.31 13.13
N LYS A 562 12.54 23.96 14.40
CA LYS A 562 13.42 22.88 14.87
C LYS A 562 13.17 21.50 14.28
N PHE A 563 11.97 21.20 13.81
CA PHE A 563 11.66 19.88 13.26
C PHE A 563 11.59 19.94 11.75
N PHE A 564 12.25 18.99 11.09
CA PHE A 564 12.11 18.81 9.65
C PHE A 564 12.05 17.34 9.29
N ARG A 565 11.16 17.00 8.36
CA ARG A 565 10.98 15.64 7.87
C ARG A 565 11.19 15.62 6.37
N VAL A 566 12.04 14.70 5.92
CA VAL A 566 12.16 14.31 4.51
C VAL A 566 11.50 12.95 4.34
N THR A 567 10.59 12.81 3.39
CA THR A 567 9.99 11.52 3.02
C THR A 567 10.39 11.20 1.58
N PHE A 568 11.04 10.06 1.38
CA PHE A 568 11.28 9.46 0.09
C PHE A 568 10.25 8.35 -0.14
N LYS A 569 9.58 8.35 -1.30
CA LYS A 569 8.64 7.28 -1.67
C LYS A 569 8.85 6.86 -3.13
N SER A 570 9.04 5.57 -3.34
CA SER A 570 9.09 4.93 -4.66
C SER A 570 7.87 4.06 -4.97
N ASN A 571 7.59 3.88 -6.26
CA ASN A 571 6.57 3.00 -6.82
C ASN A 571 7.17 1.64 -7.21
N GLY A 572 6.34 0.74 -7.77
CA GLY A 572 6.74 -0.61 -8.17
C GLY A 572 7.32 -0.74 -9.58
N ARG A 573 7.49 0.36 -10.32
CA ARG A 573 7.70 0.34 -11.77
C ARG A 573 9.10 0.71 -12.23
N TYR A 574 9.59 1.88 -11.85
CA TYR A 574 10.89 2.39 -12.28
C TYR A 574 11.68 2.87 -11.07
N ASP A 575 12.99 3.01 -11.25
CA ASP A 575 13.92 3.43 -10.21
C ASP A 575 15.02 4.32 -10.80
N GLY A 576 15.81 4.92 -9.91
CA GLY A 576 16.88 5.84 -10.24
C GLY A 576 17.99 5.75 -9.19
N THR A 577 19.03 6.55 -9.34
CA THR A 577 20.19 6.53 -8.44
C THR A 577 19.87 7.13 -7.06
N GLY A 578 18.79 7.90 -6.95
CA GLY A 578 18.31 8.50 -5.71
C GLY A 578 19.02 9.82 -5.40
N PHE A 579 19.34 10.07 -4.14
CA PHE A 579 19.90 11.34 -3.71
C PHE A 579 21.00 11.20 -2.65
N ASN A 580 21.86 12.22 -2.59
CA ASN A 580 22.85 12.39 -1.53
C ASN A 580 22.86 13.86 -1.09
N ALA A 581 22.78 14.09 0.20
CA ALA A 581 22.57 15.41 0.77
C ALA A 581 23.33 15.61 2.08
N SER A 582 23.60 16.87 2.43
CA SER A 582 24.10 17.27 3.74
C SER A 582 23.05 18.05 4.51
N TYR A 583 23.12 17.99 5.84
CA TYR A 583 22.26 18.77 6.72
C TYR A 583 23.11 19.58 7.71
N VAL A 584 22.58 20.72 8.13
CA VAL A 584 23.12 21.54 9.22
C VAL A 584 21.96 22.08 10.07
N PHE A 585 22.10 21.99 11.39
CA PHE A 585 21.25 22.68 12.36
C PHE A 585 21.82 24.08 12.61
N MET A 586 21.06 25.11 12.23
CA MET A 586 21.46 26.51 12.31
C MET A 586 20.65 27.22 13.39
N ASP A 587 21.29 28.05 14.20
CA ASP A 587 20.60 28.89 15.18
C ASP A 587 19.79 29.99 14.45
N GLU A 588 18.55 30.23 14.88
CA GLU A 588 17.77 31.38 14.44
C GLU A 588 18.45 32.65 14.96
N GLU A 589 19.00 33.46 14.05
CA GLU A 589 19.51 34.78 14.40
C GLU A 589 18.39 35.60 15.04
N GLY A 590 18.55 35.92 16.32
CA GLY A 590 17.59 36.70 17.08
C GLY A 590 17.46 38.11 16.48
N ASN A 591 16.29 38.44 15.94
CA ASN A 591 15.95 39.82 15.60
C ASN A 591 15.90 40.65 16.90
N TYR A 592 17.02 41.26 17.27
CA TYR A 592 17.04 42.33 18.27
C TYR A 592 16.27 43.52 17.70
N THR A 593 15.03 43.71 18.18
CA THR A 593 14.29 44.95 17.94
C THR A 593 14.97 46.06 18.74
N THR A 594 15.68 46.95 18.05
CA THR A 594 16.06 48.23 18.64
C THR A 594 14.79 49.04 18.85
N LYS A 595 14.40 49.25 20.12
CA LYS A 595 13.41 50.28 20.46
C LYS A 595 14.05 51.65 20.17
N PRO A 596 13.46 52.51 19.32
CA PRO A 596 13.94 53.87 19.21
C PRO A 596 13.67 54.62 20.53
N PRO A 597 14.56 55.54 20.95
CA PRO A 597 14.44 56.21 22.22
C PRO A 597 13.22 57.12 22.25
N SER A 598 12.44 57.03 23.32
CA SER A 598 11.46 58.04 23.69
C SER A 598 12.18 59.33 24.07
N ASN A 599 11.91 60.43 23.36
CA ASN A 599 11.51 61.70 23.99
C ASN A 599 11.10 62.80 22.98
N ALA A 600 9.87 63.26 23.20
CA ALA A 600 9.41 64.64 23.30
C ALA A 600 9.51 65.65 22.13
N SER A 601 8.30 66.04 21.72
CA SER A 601 7.81 67.41 21.43
C SER A 601 7.97 67.98 20.01
N THR A 602 6.84 68.11 19.30
CA THR A 602 6.21 69.43 19.05
C THR A 602 4.78 69.32 18.53
N LEU A 603 3.94 70.25 18.99
CA LEU A 603 2.51 70.46 18.71
C LEU A 603 2.21 70.93 17.27
N LYS A 604 0.96 70.63 16.83
CA LYS A 604 0.02 71.33 15.89
C LYS A 604 -0.55 70.29 14.92
N GLY A 605 -1.85 70.09 14.67
CA GLY A 605 -3.07 70.87 14.90
C GLY A 605 -3.93 70.78 13.61
N GLY A 606 -5.19 70.37 13.70
CA GLY A 606 -6.22 70.46 12.65
C GLY A 606 -6.43 69.18 11.82
N MET A 607 -7.58 68.49 11.86
CA MET A 607 -8.94 68.76 11.34
C MET A 607 -9.21 68.04 9.98
N ALA A 608 -10.06 67.00 10.06
CA ALA A 608 -11.20 66.64 9.20
C ALA A 608 -11.11 66.42 7.67
N LEU A 609 -11.99 65.50 7.22
CA LEU A 609 -12.64 65.36 5.90
C LEU A 609 -11.77 64.82 4.73
N VAL A 610 -12.23 64.10 3.70
CA VAL A 610 -13.44 63.34 3.31
C VAL A 610 -13.23 62.92 1.83
N MET A 611 -14.01 61.94 1.35
CA MET A 611 -14.32 61.65 -0.08
C MET A 611 -13.21 61.09 -0.98
N LEU A 612 -13.45 60.40 -2.10
CA LEU A 612 -14.51 59.51 -2.64
C LEU A 612 -14.05 59.24 -4.11
N PHE A 613 -14.18 57.99 -4.58
CA PHE A 613 -14.45 57.53 -5.97
C PHE A 613 -13.49 57.87 -7.14
N ALA A 614 -13.16 56.86 -7.95
CA ALA A 614 -13.78 56.65 -9.27
C ALA A 614 -13.33 55.36 -9.96
N SER A 615 -14.31 54.68 -10.56
CA SER A 615 -14.30 53.48 -11.39
C SER A 615 -13.83 53.74 -12.84
N LEU A 616 -13.22 52.75 -13.49
CA LEU A 616 -13.15 52.68 -14.96
C LEU A 616 -13.57 51.28 -15.48
N LEU A 617 -14.59 51.28 -16.34
CA LEU A 617 -15.05 50.21 -17.22
C LEU A 617 -14.33 50.34 -18.58
N LEU A 618 -13.88 49.23 -19.16
CA LEU A 618 -13.38 49.13 -20.53
C LEU A 618 -14.44 48.51 -21.46
N PHE A 619 -14.79 49.24 -22.53
CA PHE A 619 -15.45 48.71 -23.73
C PHE A 619 -14.43 48.55 -24.85
N GLY A 620 -14.60 47.49 -25.66
CA GLY A 620 -13.70 47.13 -26.75
C GLY A 620 -14.13 47.56 -28.16
N ARG A 621 -13.39 46.96 -29.10
CA ARG A 621 -13.51 46.89 -30.57
C ARG A 621 -12.98 48.07 -31.40
N VAL A 622 -11.99 47.74 -32.23
CA VAL A 622 -11.71 48.38 -33.52
C VAL A 622 -11.59 47.26 -34.56
N SER A 623 -12.29 47.43 -35.68
CA SER A 623 -12.11 46.68 -36.92
C SER A 623 -11.39 47.58 -37.92
N LEU A 624 -10.40 47.02 -38.61
CA LEU A 624 -10.21 47.05 -40.06
C LEU A 624 -9.23 45.96 -40.45
#